data_AF-A0A2V2GFL8-F1
#
_entry.id   AF-A0A2V2GFL8-F1
#
_cell.length_a   1.000
_cell.length_b   1.000
_cell.length_c   1.000
_cell.angle_alpha   90.00
_cell.angle_beta   90.00
_cell.angle_gamma   90.00
#
_symmetry.space_group_name_H-M   'P 1'
#
loop_
_entity.id
_entity.type
_entity.pdbx_description
1 polymer ?
#
loop_
_entity_poly.entity_id
_entity_poly.type
_entity_poly.pdbx_seq_one_letter_code
_entity_poly.pdbx_strand_id
1 'polypeptide(L)'
;MLAWRAVIRVWWLPAVAAVLWVGRNLVVSGWPLFPVPLCPFPFDWTMSFEAVRENYIAVRGYARMWGEYEAAMRHGITYWFPAWWDHQWGKDSFRALFLLPLALGVGGWAWALRRRRETGMILLLIWQSATLAGWFVMAPDPRFGFGFAWSFGAAGVALALRGQAWGPRVVGRWALWGCVVVAVLLGVRLGRDLAKAPHAWLLPGVIPPRPVAEHILEGGGRPFAVRVPLEGEGGRCGNAELPCAHVVPDNLCLRSGMMKDGFRLCPMP
;
A
#
# COMPACT_ATOMS: atom_id res chain seq x y z
N MET A 1 23.72 27.23 10.18
CA MET A 1 23.56 26.17 11.21
C MET A 1 22.10 25.88 11.59
N LEU A 2 21.17 26.86 11.62
CA LEU A 2 19.74 26.60 11.92
C LEU A 2 19.02 25.67 10.90
N ALA A 3 19.40 25.71 9.63
CA ALA A 3 18.77 24.90 8.58
C ALA A 3 18.98 23.39 8.77
N TRP A 4 20.17 22.95 9.23
CA TRP A 4 20.48 21.52 9.34
C TRP A 4 19.69 20.83 10.45
N ARG A 5 19.48 21.52 11.58
CA ARG A 5 18.62 21.03 12.66
C ARG A 5 17.17 20.88 12.21
N ALA A 6 16.66 21.81 11.39
CA ALA A 6 15.31 21.72 10.84
C ALA A 6 15.19 20.57 9.84
N VAL A 7 16.17 20.40 8.94
CA VAL A 7 16.24 19.27 8.00
C VAL A 7 16.24 17.94 8.75
N ILE A 8 17.13 17.75 9.72
CA ILE A 8 17.18 16.52 10.52
C ILE A 8 15.84 16.26 11.20
N ARG A 9 15.24 17.27 11.85
CA ARG A 9 13.95 17.13 12.55
C ARG A 9 12.81 16.71 11.63
N VAL A 10 12.80 17.16 10.39
CA VAL A 10 11.76 16.82 9.41
C VAL A 10 12.01 15.44 8.78
N TRP A 11 13.28 15.10 8.49
CA TRP A 11 13.61 13.95 7.66
C TRP A 11 14.02 12.69 8.42
N TRP A 12 14.36 12.76 9.71
CA TRP A 12 14.84 11.58 10.44
C TRP A 12 13.83 10.43 10.46
N LEU A 13 12.54 10.73 10.72
CA LEU A 13 11.52 9.68 10.80
C LEU A 13 11.23 9.05 9.43
N PRO A 14 11.01 9.82 8.34
CA PRO A 14 10.94 9.26 7.00
C PRO A 14 12.19 8.45 6.61
N ALA A 15 13.39 8.92 6.97
CA ALA A 15 14.63 8.21 6.66
C ALA A 15 14.74 6.87 7.41
N VAL A 16 14.41 6.84 8.70
CA VAL A 16 14.38 5.60 9.49
C VAL A 16 13.33 4.64 8.92
N ALA A 17 12.14 5.13 8.59
CA ALA A 17 11.10 4.31 7.96
C ALA A 17 11.56 3.73 6.62
N ALA A 18 12.23 4.53 5.78
CA ALA A 18 12.79 4.09 4.51
C ALA A 18 13.87 3.02 4.69
N VAL A 19 14.79 3.20 5.65
CA VAL A 19 15.85 2.21 5.96
C VAL A 19 15.24 0.90 6.44
N LEU A 20 14.27 0.94 7.36
CA LEU A 20 13.59 -0.26 7.84
C LEU A 20 12.82 -0.97 6.73
N TRP A 21 12.17 -0.20 5.85
CA TRP A 21 11.44 -0.75 4.70
C TRP A 21 12.39 -1.44 3.70
N VAL A 22 13.51 -0.80 3.34
CA VAL A 22 14.54 -1.40 2.48
C VAL A 22 15.15 -2.64 3.12
N GLY A 23 15.53 -2.56 4.40
CA GLY A 23 16.09 -3.69 5.14
C GLY A 23 15.15 -4.89 5.18
N ARG A 24 13.86 -4.65 5.44
CA ARG A 24 12.83 -5.70 5.37
C ARG A 24 12.77 -6.33 3.97
N ASN A 25 12.79 -5.53 2.91
CA ASN A 25 12.69 -6.05 1.54
C ASN A 25 13.93 -6.88 1.15
N LEU A 26 15.12 -6.46 1.56
CA LEU A 26 16.37 -7.23 1.39
C LEU A 26 16.29 -8.58 2.10
N VAL A 27 15.82 -8.61 3.35
CA VAL A 27 15.67 -9.86 4.11
C VAL A 27 14.64 -10.79 3.46
N VAL A 28 13.49 -10.26 3.05
CA VAL A 28 12.37 -11.08 2.54
C VAL A 28 12.59 -11.55 1.10
N SER A 29 13.21 -10.74 0.24
CA SER A 29 13.26 -11.00 -1.20
C SER A 29 14.65 -10.92 -1.81
N GLY A 30 15.60 -10.25 -1.16
CA GLY A 30 16.89 -9.87 -1.75
C GLY A 30 16.83 -8.64 -2.66
N TRP A 31 15.67 -7.98 -2.79
CA TRP A 31 15.47 -6.78 -3.62
C TRP A 31 15.14 -5.56 -2.75
N PRO A 32 15.94 -4.48 -2.76
CA PRO A 32 15.74 -3.34 -1.85
C PRO A 32 14.43 -2.60 -2.09
N LEU A 33 13.98 -2.54 -3.35
CA LEU A 33 12.78 -1.82 -3.77
C LEU A 33 11.64 -2.77 -4.18
N PHE A 34 11.60 -3.99 -3.65
CA PHE A 34 10.58 -4.98 -3.98
C PHE A 34 9.16 -4.38 -3.98
N PRO A 35 8.33 -4.64 -5.01
CA PRO A 35 8.55 -5.58 -6.12
C PRO A 35 9.21 -4.94 -7.35
N VAL A 36 9.79 -3.75 -7.29
CA VAL A 36 10.52 -3.18 -8.43
C VAL A 36 11.78 -4.03 -8.68
N PRO A 37 11.96 -4.62 -9.89
CA PRO A 37 13.08 -5.51 -10.18
C PRO A 37 14.35 -4.70 -10.48
N LEU A 38 14.85 -3.97 -9.47
CA LEU A 38 16.04 -3.13 -9.55
C LEU A 38 17.03 -3.44 -8.42
N CYS A 39 18.32 -3.54 -8.77
CA CYS A 39 19.45 -3.73 -7.84
C CYS A 39 19.31 -4.95 -6.91
N PRO A 40 19.25 -6.18 -7.44
CA PRO A 40 19.23 -7.37 -6.58
C PRO A 40 20.54 -7.49 -5.79
N PHE A 41 20.43 -7.94 -4.55
CA PHE A 41 21.59 -8.33 -3.75
C PHE A 41 21.86 -9.83 -3.95
N PRO A 42 23.13 -10.27 -4.00
CA PRO A 42 23.50 -11.65 -4.30
C PRO A 42 23.41 -12.55 -3.06
N PHE A 43 22.25 -12.60 -2.41
CA PHE A 43 21.99 -13.58 -1.35
C PHE A 43 21.57 -14.92 -1.96
N ASP A 44 21.85 -16.02 -1.25
CA ASP A 44 21.46 -17.35 -1.72
C ASP A 44 19.93 -17.57 -1.73
N TRP A 45 19.16 -16.72 -1.04
CA TRP A 45 17.69 -16.72 -1.04
C TRP A 45 17.06 -15.63 -1.90
N THR A 46 17.85 -14.85 -2.64
CA THR A 46 17.31 -13.78 -3.48
C THR A 46 16.33 -14.35 -4.51
N MET A 47 15.13 -13.78 -4.58
CA MET A 47 14.11 -14.18 -5.54
C MET A 47 14.60 -13.99 -6.98
N SER A 48 14.19 -14.90 -7.88
CA SER A 48 14.49 -14.77 -9.31
C SER A 48 13.90 -13.47 -9.89
N PHE A 49 14.52 -12.96 -10.95
CA PHE A 49 14.07 -11.76 -11.62
C PHE A 49 12.64 -11.93 -12.15
N GLU A 50 12.32 -13.10 -12.69
CA GLU A 50 11.02 -13.46 -13.24
C GLU A 50 9.94 -13.37 -12.16
N ALA A 51 10.18 -13.96 -10.98
CA ALA A 51 9.23 -13.91 -9.87
C ALA A 51 8.99 -12.47 -9.38
N VAL A 52 10.03 -11.64 -9.31
CA VAL A 52 9.87 -10.22 -8.93
C VAL A 52 9.14 -9.43 -10.01
N ARG A 53 9.44 -9.67 -11.28
CA ARG A 53 8.76 -9.05 -12.42
C ARG A 53 7.27 -9.42 -12.46
N GLU A 54 6.92 -10.66 -12.21
CA GLU A 54 5.52 -11.10 -12.13
C GLU A 54 4.78 -10.40 -11.00
N ASN A 55 5.40 -10.29 -9.80
CA ASN A 55 4.83 -9.53 -8.69
C ASN A 55 4.66 -8.04 -9.04
N TYR A 56 5.64 -7.45 -9.72
CA TYR A 56 5.56 -6.07 -10.20
C TYR A 56 4.38 -5.86 -11.14
N ILE A 57 4.22 -6.73 -12.14
CA ILE A 57 3.11 -6.70 -13.10
C ILE A 57 1.79 -6.93 -12.38
N ALA A 58 1.72 -7.89 -11.47
CA ALA A 58 0.50 -8.19 -10.71
C ALA A 58 0.06 -6.98 -9.89
N VAL A 59 0.95 -6.38 -9.09
CA VAL A 59 0.60 -5.22 -8.24
C VAL A 59 0.18 -4.01 -9.10
N ARG A 60 0.98 -3.68 -10.12
CA ARG A 60 0.74 -2.48 -10.94
C ARG A 60 -0.42 -2.65 -11.90
N GLY A 61 -0.52 -3.81 -12.54
CA GLY A 61 -1.60 -4.18 -13.43
C GLY A 61 -2.93 -4.25 -12.70
N TYR A 62 -2.99 -4.91 -11.52
CA TYR A 62 -4.19 -4.97 -10.68
C TYR A 62 -4.72 -3.58 -10.31
N ALA A 63 -3.82 -2.64 -10.00
CA ALA A 63 -4.22 -1.29 -9.65
C ALA A 63 -4.86 -0.52 -10.81
N ARG A 64 -4.60 -0.94 -12.06
CA ARG A 64 -5.17 -0.35 -13.29
C ARG A 64 -6.41 -1.08 -13.78
N MET A 65 -6.38 -2.40 -13.82
CA MET A 65 -7.45 -3.23 -14.36
C MET A 65 -7.45 -4.61 -13.69
N TRP A 66 -8.64 -5.16 -13.43
CA TRP A 66 -8.80 -6.50 -12.88
C TRP A 66 -8.81 -7.54 -14.01
N GLY A 67 -8.00 -8.61 -13.90
CA GLY A 67 -7.99 -9.73 -14.83
C GLY A 67 -6.96 -9.61 -15.97
N GLU A 68 -6.76 -8.42 -16.53
CA GLU A 68 -5.87 -8.22 -17.70
C GLU A 68 -4.61 -7.41 -17.37
N TYR A 69 -3.83 -7.88 -16.39
CA TYR A 69 -2.70 -7.12 -15.81
C TYR A 69 -1.62 -6.76 -16.85
N GLU A 70 -1.23 -7.71 -17.69
CA GLU A 70 -0.22 -7.45 -18.73
C GLU A 70 -0.72 -6.50 -19.80
N ALA A 71 -1.98 -6.61 -20.22
CA ALA A 71 -2.57 -5.72 -21.20
C ALA A 71 -2.65 -4.28 -20.66
N ALA A 72 -3.07 -4.10 -19.41
CA ALA A 72 -3.09 -2.80 -18.73
C ALA A 72 -1.69 -2.20 -18.51
N MET A 73 -0.64 -3.03 -18.56
CA MET A 73 0.76 -2.59 -18.52
C MET A 73 1.31 -2.22 -19.89
N ARG A 74 0.93 -2.97 -20.94
CA ARG A 74 1.37 -2.76 -22.33
C ARG A 74 0.65 -1.60 -23.01
N HIS A 75 -0.64 -1.43 -22.74
CA HIS A 75 -1.44 -0.36 -23.33
C HIS A 75 -1.42 0.92 -22.49
N GLY A 76 -1.65 2.05 -23.14
CA GLY A 76 -1.66 3.38 -22.51
C GLY A 76 -2.88 3.63 -21.62
N ILE A 77 -2.93 4.83 -21.04
CA ILE A 77 -4.01 5.26 -20.13
C ILE A 77 -5.41 5.14 -20.74
N THR A 78 -5.56 5.35 -22.04
CA THR A 78 -6.84 5.28 -22.74
C THR A 78 -7.47 3.89 -22.73
N TYR A 79 -6.67 2.84 -22.58
CA TYR A 79 -7.15 1.47 -22.53
C TYR A 79 -7.75 1.11 -21.17
N TRP A 80 -7.07 1.44 -20.07
CA TRP A 80 -7.50 1.00 -18.73
C TRP A 80 -8.28 2.04 -17.95
N PHE A 81 -8.08 3.34 -18.20
CA PHE A 81 -8.67 4.40 -17.37
C PHE A 81 -10.20 4.45 -17.40
N PRO A 82 -10.90 4.28 -18.54
CA PRO A 82 -12.37 4.31 -18.55
C PRO A 82 -12.97 3.24 -17.64
N ALA A 83 -12.54 1.98 -17.80
CA ALA A 83 -12.98 0.87 -16.97
C ALA A 83 -12.60 1.05 -15.50
N TRP A 84 -11.38 1.56 -15.24
CA TRP A 84 -10.95 1.91 -13.88
C TRP A 84 -11.87 2.96 -13.25
N TRP A 85 -12.18 4.04 -13.98
CA TRP A 85 -13.00 5.14 -13.49
C TRP A 85 -14.40 4.66 -13.16
N ASP A 86 -15.06 3.93 -14.06
CA ASP A 86 -16.40 3.40 -13.84
C ASP A 86 -16.46 2.50 -12.61
N HIS A 87 -15.44 1.64 -12.45
CA HIS A 87 -15.33 0.77 -11.30
C HIS A 87 -15.11 1.53 -9.98
N GLN A 88 -14.23 2.54 -9.96
CA GLN A 88 -13.98 3.30 -8.73
C GLN A 88 -15.14 4.25 -8.40
N TRP A 89 -15.78 4.85 -9.40
CA TRP A 89 -16.89 5.79 -9.22
C TRP A 89 -18.06 5.16 -8.46
N GLY A 90 -18.37 3.89 -8.76
CA GLY A 90 -19.40 3.13 -8.04
C GLY A 90 -19.13 3.01 -6.54
N LYS A 91 -17.88 3.12 -6.09
CA LYS A 91 -17.52 2.94 -4.67
C LYS A 91 -17.71 4.21 -3.86
N ASP A 92 -18.55 4.13 -2.84
CA ASP A 92 -18.72 5.21 -1.86
C ASP A 92 -17.41 5.57 -1.14
N SER A 93 -16.48 4.60 -1.00
CA SER A 93 -15.17 4.86 -0.36
C SER A 93 -14.29 5.74 -1.24
N PHE A 94 -14.33 5.56 -2.56
CA PHE A 94 -13.61 6.44 -3.48
C PHE A 94 -14.17 7.86 -3.44
N ARG A 95 -15.50 8.01 -3.52
CA ARG A 95 -16.16 9.33 -3.46
C ARG A 95 -15.87 10.06 -2.14
N ALA A 96 -16.04 9.39 -1.00
CA ALA A 96 -15.89 10.02 0.31
C ALA A 96 -14.44 10.17 0.81
N LEU A 97 -13.58 9.18 0.56
CA LEU A 97 -12.22 9.16 1.12
C LEU A 97 -11.15 9.64 0.14
N PHE A 98 -11.47 9.76 -1.16
CA PHE A 98 -10.54 10.26 -2.17
C PHE A 98 -11.03 11.57 -2.80
N LEU A 99 -12.20 11.56 -3.46
CA LEU A 99 -12.66 12.72 -4.23
C LEU A 99 -13.04 13.91 -3.35
N LEU A 100 -13.71 13.69 -2.21
CA LEU A 100 -14.10 14.78 -1.31
C LEU A 100 -12.87 15.53 -0.73
N PRO A 101 -11.87 14.86 -0.11
CA PRO A 101 -10.64 15.53 0.33
C PRO A 101 -9.90 16.23 -0.81
N LEU A 102 -9.88 15.62 -2.00
CA LEU A 102 -9.24 16.22 -3.17
C LEU A 102 -9.95 17.51 -3.59
N ALA A 103 -11.28 17.51 -3.68
CA ALA A 103 -12.09 18.68 -4.02
C ALA A 103 -11.94 19.81 -2.99
N LEU A 104 -11.98 19.47 -1.70
CA LEU A 104 -11.72 20.42 -0.61
C LEU A 104 -10.30 21.00 -0.70
N GLY A 105 -9.32 20.17 -1.04
CA GLY A 105 -7.94 20.60 -1.27
C GLY A 105 -7.84 21.57 -2.42
N VAL A 106 -8.45 21.28 -3.57
CA VAL A 106 -8.43 22.17 -4.75
C VAL A 106 -9.01 23.53 -4.39
N GLY A 107 -10.18 23.56 -3.73
CA GLY A 107 -10.81 24.79 -3.28
C GLY A 107 -9.95 25.56 -2.25
N GLY A 108 -9.39 24.84 -1.26
CA GLY A 108 -8.54 25.42 -0.23
C GLY A 108 -7.25 26.02 -0.78
N TRP A 109 -6.55 25.28 -1.66
CA TRP A 109 -5.35 25.76 -2.33
C TRP A 109 -5.61 26.95 -3.23
N ALA A 110 -6.68 26.91 -4.04
CA ALA A 110 -7.05 28.03 -4.90
C ALA A 110 -7.34 29.30 -4.09
N TRP A 111 -8.08 29.18 -2.98
CA TRP A 111 -8.36 30.28 -2.07
C TRP A 111 -7.10 30.83 -1.39
N ALA A 112 -6.26 29.94 -0.86
CA ALA A 112 -5.02 30.30 -0.20
C ALA A 112 -4.08 31.05 -1.16
N LEU A 113 -3.89 30.52 -2.38
CA LEU A 113 -3.06 31.12 -3.42
C LEU A 113 -3.60 32.44 -3.98
N ARG A 114 -4.93 32.64 -3.93
CA ARG A 114 -5.55 33.92 -4.27
C ARG A 114 -5.23 34.99 -3.22
N ARG A 115 -5.13 34.62 -1.94
CA ARG A 115 -4.83 35.55 -0.84
C ARG A 115 -3.34 35.81 -0.67
N ARG A 116 -2.50 34.79 -0.83
CA ARG A 116 -1.06 34.84 -0.56
C ARG A 116 -0.31 33.91 -1.50
N ARG A 117 0.84 34.36 -2.00
CA ARG A 117 1.72 33.55 -2.87
C ARG A 117 3.11 33.48 -2.27
N GLU A 118 3.22 32.76 -1.16
CA GLU A 118 4.50 32.50 -0.50
C GLU A 118 5.23 31.35 -1.22
N THR A 119 6.54 31.47 -1.42
CA THR A 119 7.35 30.42 -2.08
C THR A 119 7.19 29.06 -1.41
N GLY A 120 7.17 29.01 -0.06
CA GLY A 120 6.95 27.77 0.68
C GLY A 120 5.59 27.11 0.41
N MET A 121 4.54 27.89 0.20
CA MET A 121 3.21 27.36 -0.16
C MET A 121 3.22 26.75 -1.56
N ILE A 122 3.87 27.42 -2.52
CA ILE A 122 3.99 26.92 -3.90
C ILE A 122 4.80 25.62 -3.91
N LEU A 123 5.93 25.57 -3.21
CA LEU A 123 6.75 24.36 -3.09
C LEU A 123 5.98 23.20 -2.45
N LEU A 124 5.19 23.48 -1.40
CA LEU A 124 4.34 22.47 -0.77
C LEU A 124 3.25 21.99 -1.73
N LEU A 125 2.59 22.88 -2.48
CA LEU A 125 1.60 22.49 -3.49
C LEU A 125 2.23 21.60 -4.58
N ILE A 126 3.39 21.99 -5.11
CA ILE A 126 4.12 21.20 -6.11
C ILE A 126 4.44 19.82 -5.55
N TRP A 127 4.96 19.74 -4.33
CA TRP A 127 5.26 18.47 -3.67
C TRP A 127 4.01 17.59 -3.55
N GLN A 128 2.90 18.13 -3.02
CA GLN A 128 1.68 17.36 -2.82
C GLN A 128 1.07 16.91 -4.16
N SER A 129 1.06 17.77 -5.18
CA SER A 129 0.61 17.42 -6.53
C SER A 129 1.51 16.34 -7.16
N ALA A 130 2.82 16.43 -6.96
CA ALA A 130 3.76 15.42 -7.44
C ALA A 130 3.53 14.06 -6.74
N THR A 131 3.22 14.04 -5.45
CA THR A 131 2.88 12.78 -4.76
C THR A 131 1.58 12.15 -5.27
N LEU A 132 0.54 12.95 -5.53
CA LEU A 132 -0.71 12.47 -6.13
C LEU A 132 -0.50 11.94 -7.56
N ALA A 133 0.26 12.66 -8.38
CA ALA A 133 0.62 12.20 -9.71
C ALA A 133 1.46 10.91 -9.65
N GLY A 134 2.41 10.84 -8.73
CA GLY A 134 3.23 9.66 -8.47
C GLY A 134 2.39 8.45 -8.09
N TRP A 135 1.44 8.60 -7.17
CA TRP A 135 0.47 7.54 -6.84
C TRP A 135 -0.29 7.05 -8.07
N PHE A 136 -0.84 7.98 -8.86
CA PHE A 136 -1.66 7.64 -10.02
C PHE A 136 -0.85 6.90 -11.12
N VAL A 137 0.41 7.28 -11.33
CA VAL A 137 1.30 6.63 -12.30
C VAL A 137 1.79 5.26 -11.84
N MET A 138 2.07 5.12 -10.54
CA MET A 138 2.65 3.92 -9.95
C MET A 138 1.62 2.83 -9.70
N ALA A 139 0.54 3.12 -8.97
CA ALA A 139 -0.50 2.16 -8.63
C ALA A 139 -1.81 2.91 -8.29
N PRO A 140 -2.66 3.20 -9.30
CA PRO A 140 -3.87 4.01 -9.13
C PRO A 140 -5.00 3.28 -8.38
N ASP A 141 -4.70 2.40 -7.43
CA ASP A 141 -5.70 1.87 -6.53
C ASP A 141 -5.95 2.90 -5.41
N PRO A 142 -7.20 3.38 -5.21
CA PRO A 142 -7.50 4.39 -4.19
C PRO A 142 -7.08 4.02 -2.78
N ARG A 143 -6.99 2.72 -2.46
CA ARG A 143 -6.53 2.24 -1.15
C ARG A 143 -5.12 2.71 -0.81
N PHE A 144 -4.26 2.89 -1.82
CA PHE A 144 -2.92 3.45 -1.64
C PHE A 144 -2.88 4.98 -1.77
N GLY A 145 -3.95 5.59 -2.28
CA GLY A 145 -4.05 7.01 -2.60
C GLY A 145 -4.72 7.88 -1.54
N PHE A 146 -5.53 7.27 -0.65
CA PHE A 146 -6.30 8.02 0.35
C PHE A 146 -5.44 8.95 1.19
N GLY A 147 -4.28 8.48 1.68
CA GLY A 147 -3.37 9.30 2.47
C GLY A 147 -2.89 10.56 1.74
N PHE A 148 -2.60 10.47 0.45
CA PHE A 148 -2.18 11.61 -0.36
C PHE A 148 -3.32 12.59 -0.60
N ALA A 149 -4.53 12.10 -0.90
CA ALA A 149 -5.71 12.96 -1.07
C ALA A 149 -6.06 13.72 0.22
N TRP A 150 -6.01 13.05 1.37
CA TRP A 150 -6.25 13.67 2.68
C TRP A 150 -5.15 14.67 3.05
N SER A 151 -3.89 14.34 2.80
CA SER A 151 -2.76 15.26 3.03
C SER A 151 -2.89 16.51 2.17
N PHE A 152 -3.24 16.35 0.88
CA PHE A 152 -3.49 17.47 -0.04
C PHE A 152 -4.67 18.34 0.42
N GLY A 153 -5.79 17.69 0.79
CA GLY A 153 -7.00 18.33 1.31
C GLY A 153 -6.73 19.13 2.59
N ALA A 154 -6.13 18.49 3.59
CA ALA A 154 -5.83 19.10 4.88
C ALA A 154 -4.87 20.29 4.74
N ALA A 155 -3.82 20.17 3.93
CA ALA A 155 -2.89 21.27 3.68
C ALA A 155 -3.59 22.47 3.02
N GLY A 156 -4.41 22.23 1.99
CA GLY A 156 -5.17 23.27 1.30
C GLY A 156 -6.13 24.00 2.23
N VAL A 157 -6.92 23.26 3.01
CA VAL A 157 -7.86 23.83 4.00
C VAL A 157 -7.12 24.59 5.10
N ALA A 158 -6.04 24.03 5.67
CA ALA A 158 -5.28 24.68 6.72
C ALA A 158 -4.68 26.03 6.25
N LEU A 159 -4.15 26.06 5.02
CA LEU A 159 -3.61 27.29 4.43
C LEU A 159 -4.70 28.30 4.09
N ALA A 160 -5.88 27.84 3.66
CA ALA A 160 -7.04 28.71 3.40
C ALA A 160 -7.53 29.43 4.67
N LEU A 161 -7.46 28.74 5.81
CA LEU A 161 -7.86 29.25 7.13
C LEU A 161 -6.73 30.00 7.86
N ARG A 162 -5.48 29.89 7.37
CA ARG A 162 -4.31 30.53 7.99
C ARG A 162 -4.50 32.04 8.09
N GLY A 163 -4.34 32.58 9.30
CA GLY A 163 -4.47 34.00 9.57
C GLY A 163 -5.91 34.49 9.78
N GLN A 164 -6.90 33.60 9.80
CA GLN A 164 -8.17 33.93 10.44
C GLN A 164 -7.96 33.95 11.96
N ALA A 165 -8.44 35.00 12.62
CA ALA A 165 -8.37 35.16 14.07
C ALA A 165 -9.37 34.24 14.79
N TRP A 166 -9.31 32.95 14.49
CA TRP A 166 -10.09 31.96 15.23
C TRP A 166 -9.36 31.71 16.54
N GLY A 167 -10.01 32.05 17.66
CA GLY A 167 -9.46 31.70 18.97
C GLY A 167 -9.16 30.20 19.04
N PRO A 168 -8.12 29.76 19.77
CA PRO A 168 -7.69 28.35 19.82
C PRO A 168 -8.83 27.40 20.25
N ARG A 169 -9.78 27.90 21.05
CA ARG A 169 -11.01 27.18 21.42
C ARG A 169 -11.94 26.88 20.25
N VAL A 170 -12.03 27.79 19.28
CA VAL A 170 -12.88 27.63 18.07
C VAL A 170 -12.24 26.61 17.14
N VAL A 171 -10.94 26.72 16.87
CA VAL A 171 -10.20 25.73 16.07
C VAL A 171 -10.26 24.35 16.72
N GLY A 172 -10.03 24.26 18.03
CA GLY A 172 -10.13 23.01 18.78
C GLY A 172 -11.52 22.38 18.73
N ARG A 173 -12.59 23.18 18.84
CA ARG A 173 -13.98 22.69 18.69
C ARG A 173 -14.25 22.19 17.28
N TRP A 174 -13.86 22.90 16.23
CA TRP A 174 -14.07 22.44 14.85
C TRP A 174 -13.23 21.22 14.51
N ALA A 175 -11.99 21.13 14.99
CA ALA A 175 -11.16 19.94 14.84
C ALA A 175 -11.80 18.74 15.56
N LEU A 176 -12.26 18.92 16.80
CA LEU A 176 -12.97 17.89 17.55
C LEU A 176 -14.25 17.46 16.84
N TRP A 177 -15.09 18.40 16.38
CA TRP A 177 -16.29 18.11 15.62
C TRP A 177 -15.98 17.45 14.28
N GLY A 178 -14.92 17.84 13.60
CA GLY A 178 -14.43 17.18 12.39
C GLY A 178 -14.03 15.73 12.67
N CYS A 179 -13.26 15.50 13.73
CA CYS A 179 -12.91 14.16 14.19
C CYS A 179 -14.15 13.34 14.58
N VAL A 180 -15.12 13.93 15.28
CA VAL A 180 -16.37 13.27 15.66
C VAL A 180 -17.22 12.95 14.44
N VAL A 181 -17.38 13.87 13.49
CA VAL A 181 -18.14 13.63 12.25
C VAL A 181 -17.47 12.54 11.42
N VAL A 182 -16.15 12.60 11.25
CA VAL A 182 -15.40 11.53 10.56
C VAL A 182 -15.54 10.21 11.32
N ALA A 183 -15.40 10.20 12.64
CA ALA A 183 -15.57 9.01 13.46
C ALA A 183 -17.01 8.46 13.43
N VAL A 184 -18.03 9.30 13.30
CA VAL A 184 -19.43 8.90 13.17
C VAL A 184 -19.72 8.40 11.76
N LEU A 185 -19.22 9.05 10.70
CA LEU A 185 -19.40 8.59 9.32
C LEU A 185 -18.65 7.27 9.09
N LEU A 186 -17.42 7.17 9.59
CA LEU A 186 -16.67 5.92 9.63
C LEU A 186 -17.39 4.92 10.53
N GLY A 187 -17.83 5.31 11.72
CA GLY A 187 -18.48 4.44 12.69
C GLY A 187 -19.86 3.93 12.28
N VAL A 188 -20.62 4.66 11.47
CA VAL A 188 -21.90 4.20 10.88
C VAL A 188 -21.63 3.25 9.73
N ARG A 189 -20.62 3.52 8.92
CA ARG A 189 -20.23 2.68 7.78
C ARG A 189 -19.57 1.39 8.24
N LEU A 190 -18.51 1.51 9.04
CA LEU A 190 -17.93 0.42 9.80
C LEU A 190 -19.02 -0.23 10.63
N GLY A 191 -19.90 0.49 11.32
CA GLY A 191 -20.97 -0.08 12.15
C GLY A 191 -21.90 -1.04 11.39
N ARG A 192 -22.19 -0.77 10.12
CA ARG A 192 -22.94 -1.70 9.25
C ARG A 192 -22.14 -2.94 8.86
N ASP A 193 -20.83 -2.79 8.67
CA ASP A 193 -19.93 -3.91 8.36
C ASP A 193 -19.52 -4.70 9.61
N LEU A 194 -19.45 -4.04 10.76
CA LEU A 194 -19.14 -4.56 12.09
C LEU A 194 -20.36 -5.20 12.75
N ALA A 195 -21.57 -4.74 12.44
CA ALA A 195 -22.79 -5.47 12.79
C ALA A 195 -22.79 -6.88 12.17
N LYS A 196 -22.06 -7.08 11.05
CA LYS A 196 -21.85 -8.40 10.43
C LYS A 196 -20.70 -9.19 11.06
N ALA A 197 -19.80 -8.53 11.81
CA ALA A 197 -18.64 -9.16 12.46
C ALA A 197 -18.22 -8.41 13.75
N PRO A 198 -19.04 -8.47 14.83
CA PRO A 198 -18.82 -7.64 16.02
C PRO A 198 -17.52 -7.96 16.78
N HIS A 199 -16.98 -9.16 16.58
CA HIS A 199 -15.70 -9.61 17.14
C HIS A 199 -14.48 -8.98 16.45
N ALA A 200 -14.62 -8.40 15.26
CA ALA A 200 -13.51 -7.83 14.48
C ALA A 200 -12.92 -6.53 15.05
N TRP A 201 -13.53 -5.95 16.11
CA TRP A 201 -12.99 -4.78 16.81
C TRP A 201 -11.78 -5.08 17.70
N LEU A 202 -11.84 -6.23 18.38
CA LEU A 202 -10.92 -6.58 19.46
C LEU A 202 -10.03 -7.75 19.10
N LEU A 203 -10.53 -8.62 18.21
CA LEU A 203 -9.82 -9.80 17.76
C LEU A 203 -9.52 -9.66 16.27
N PRO A 204 -8.31 -10.07 15.83
CA PRO A 204 -8.05 -10.28 14.42
C PRO A 204 -9.16 -11.16 13.83
N GLY A 205 -9.64 -10.82 12.63
CA GLY A 205 -10.60 -11.66 11.94
C GLY A 205 -10.07 -13.09 11.84
N VAL A 206 -10.88 -14.07 12.24
CA VAL A 206 -10.51 -15.49 12.11
C VAL A 206 -10.62 -15.86 10.64
N ILE A 207 -9.49 -16.07 9.98
CA ILE A 207 -9.46 -16.60 8.62
C ILE A 207 -9.66 -18.12 8.74
N PRO A 208 -10.68 -18.71 8.12
CA PRO A 208 -10.85 -20.16 8.19
C PRO A 208 -9.66 -20.85 7.52
N PRO A 209 -9.20 -22.01 8.04
CA PRO A 209 -8.28 -22.86 7.29
C PRO A 209 -8.95 -23.25 5.96
N ARG A 210 -8.17 -23.25 4.90
CA ARG A 210 -8.61 -23.72 3.58
C ARG A 210 -8.06 -25.11 3.32
N PRO A 211 -8.74 -25.93 2.51
CA PRO A 211 -8.24 -27.25 2.17
C PRO A 211 -6.93 -27.10 1.38
N VAL A 212 -5.90 -27.81 1.83
CA VAL A 212 -4.56 -27.81 1.25
C VAL A 212 -4.10 -29.25 1.05
N ALA A 213 -3.30 -29.48 0.02
CA ALA A 213 -2.53 -30.71 -0.17
C ALA A 213 -1.09 -30.50 0.32
N GLU A 214 -0.48 -31.54 0.87
CA GLU A 214 0.95 -31.53 1.20
C GLU A 214 1.78 -31.90 -0.03
N HIS A 215 2.75 -31.05 -0.35
CA HIS A 215 3.74 -31.28 -1.38
C HIS A 215 5.09 -31.49 -0.70
N ILE A 216 5.62 -32.71 -0.79
CA ILE A 216 6.89 -33.08 -0.15
C ILE A 216 8.02 -32.78 -1.12
N LEU A 217 8.98 -31.97 -0.67
CA LEU A 217 10.17 -31.62 -1.41
C LEU A 217 11.40 -32.31 -0.82
N GLU A 218 12.22 -32.86 -1.70
CA GLU A 218 13.52 -33.45 -1.35
C GLU A 218 14.63 -32.44 -1.67
N GLY A 219 14.85 -31.47 -0.77
CA GLY A 219 15.79 -30.37 -1.03
C GLY A 219 16.42 -29.79 0.23
N GLY A 220 17.73 -29.53 0.19
CA GLY A 220 18.43 -28.86 1.29
C GLY A 220 18.77 -29.75 2.48
N GLY A 221 19.02 -31.05 2.25
CA GLY A 221 19.57 -31.98 3.25
C GLY A 221 18.53 -32.82 4.02
N ARG A 222 17.23 -32.51 3.89
CA ARG A 222 16.14 -33.36 4.40
C ARG A 222 14.83 -33.11 3.63
N PRO A 223 13.92 -34.09 3.56
CA PRO A 223 12.57 -33.85 3.09
C PRO A 223 11.82 -32.85 3.98
N PHE A 224 11.00 -32.00 3.37
CA PHE A 224 10.10 -31.09 4.07
C PHE A 224 8.80 -30.90 3.28
N ALA A 225 7.69 -30.66 3.98
CA ALA A 225 6.39 -30.45 3.36
C ALA A 225 6.10 -28.96 3.18
N VAL A 226 5.57 -28.60 2.03
CA VAL A 226 4.94 -27.30 1.75
C VAL A 226 3.49 -27.54 1.38
N ARG A 227 2.59 -26.78 1.97
CA ARG A 227 1.16 -26.92 1.69
C ARG A 227 0.75 -26.06 0.51
N VAL A 228 -0.08 -26.62 -0.36
CA VAL A 228 -0.59 -25.96 -1.57
C VAL A 228 -2.11 -26.01 -1.55
N PRO A 229 -2.82 -24.88 -1.75
CA PRO A 229 -4.28 -24.87 -1.84
C PRO A 229 -4.79 -25.81 -2.93
N LEU A 230 -5.89 -26.51 -2.67
CA LEU A 230 -6.54 -27.35 -3.68
C LEU A 230 -7.05 -26.52 -4.87
N GLU A 231 -7.20 -27.17 -6.03
CA GLU A 231 -7.82 -26.54 -7.20
C GLU A 231 -9.22 -26.01 -6.85
N GLY A 232 -9.54 -24.81 -7.34
CA GLY A 232 -10.79 -24.11 -7.03
C GLY A 232 -10.74 -23.17 -5.82
N GLU A 233 -9.70 -23.23 -4.98
CA GLU A 233 -9.54 -22.32 -3.82
C GLU A 233 -8.99 -20.93 -4.18
N GLY A 234 -8.75 -20.67 -5.48
CA GLY A 234 -8.21 -19.40 -5.95
C GLY A 234 -6.81 -19.08 -5.41
N GLY A 235 -6.05 -20.12 -5.07
CA GLY A 235 -4.65 -20.01 -4.64
C GLY A 235 -4.43 -19.48 -3.23
N ARG A 236 -5.41 -19.60 -2.34
CA ARG A 236 -5.37 -19.01 -0.99
C ARG A 236 -5.09 -20.06 0.08
N CYS A 237 -4.10 -19.80 0.93
CA CYS A 237 -3.75 -20.67 2.06
C CYS A 237 -4.66 -20.53 3.30
N GLY A 238 -5.37 -19.41 3.45
CA GLY A 238 -6.18 -19.16 4.67
C GLY A 238 -5.32 -19.24 5.93
N ASN A 239 -5.84 -19.88 6.98
CA ASN A 239 -5.09 -20.26 8.19
C ASN A 239 -4.55 -21.71 8.14
N ALA A 240 -4.20 -22.22 6.97
CA ALA A 240 -3.47 -23.49 6.88
C ALA A 240 -2.11 -23.37 7.59
N GLU A 241 -1.61 -24.49 8.12
CA GLU A 241 -0.34 -24.54 8.82
C GLU A 241 0.82 -24.17 7.87
N LEU A 242 1.79 -23.40 8.35
CA LEU A 242 2.94 -22.93 7.56
C LEU A 242 4.00 -24.03 7.41
N PRO A 243 4.80 -24.06 6.31
CA PRO A 243 4.72 -23.16 5.16
C PRO A 243 3.57 -23.55 4.20
N CYS A 244 2.88 -22.54 3.67
CA CYS A 244 1.90 -22.71 2.60
C CYS A 244 2.14 -21.67 1.50
N ALA A 245 2.08 -22.09 0.24
CA ALA A 245 2.30 -21.24 -0.93
C ALA A 245 1.31 -21.57 -2.04
N HIS A 246 0.98 -20.57 -2.86
CA HIS A 246 0.13 -20.76 -4.03
C HIS A 246 0.79 -21.66 -5.09
N VAL A 247 2.09 -21.44 -5.32
CA VAL A 247 2.92 -22.19 -6.27
C VAL A 247 4.23 -22.50 -5.56
N VAL A 248 4.68 -23.75 -5.69
CA VAL A 248 5.93 -24.24 -5.10
C VAL A 248 6.87 -24.61 -6.24
N PRO A 249 8.05 -23.98 -6.34
CA PRO A 249 9.06 -24.40 -7.31
C PRO A 249 9.60 -25.80 -6.99
N ASP A 250 9.77 -26.64 -8.01
CA ASP A 250 10.30 -28.01 -7.84
C ASP A 250 11.71 -28.04 -7.25
N ASN A 251 12.50 -26.98 -7.48
CA ASN A 251 13.87 -26.83 -6.98
C ASN A 251 13.96 -26.03 -5.67
N LEU A 252 12.87 -25.90 -4.91
CA LEU A 252 12.88 -25.23 -3.61
C LEU A 252 13.60 -26.09 -2.56
N CYS A 253 14.52 -25.48 -1.82
CA CYS A 253 15.38 -26.14 -0.85
C CYS A 253 15.43 -25.39 0.49
N LEU A 254 15.64 -26.14 1.58
CA LEU A 254 16.08 -25.55 2.84
C LEU A 254 17.50 -25.01 2.72
N ARG A 255 17.78 -23.86 3.34
CA ARG A 255 19.12 -23.25 3.27
C ARG A 255 20.16 -24.01 4.09
N SER A 256 19.80 -24.41 5.30
CA SER A 256 20.67 -25.11 6.28
C SER A 256 20.15 -26.51 6.65
N GLY A 257 19.11 -26.99 5.98
CA GLY A 257 18.33 -28.15 6.43
C GLY A 257 17.36 -27.88 7.56
N MET A 258 17.17 -26.61 7.99
CA MET A 258 16.15 -26.24 8.97
C MET A 258 15.19 -25.17 8.42
N MET A 259 13.88 -25.34 8.69
CA MET A 259 12.84 -24.39 8.24
C MET A 259 13.06 -22.97 8.77
N LYS A 260 13.57 -22.82 10.01
CA LYS A 260 13.80 -21.52 10.64
C LYS A 260 14.84 -20.65 9.92
N ASP A 261 15.73 -21.26 9.14
CA ASP A 261 16.81 -20.55 8.44
C ASP A 261 16.39 -20.12 7.02
N GLY A 262 15.16 -20.49 6.61
CA GLY A 262 14.54 -20.09 5.37
C GLY A 262 14.81 -21.03 4.19
N PHE A 263 14.39 -20.56 3.01
CA PHE A 263 14.39 -21.32 1.77
C PHE A 263 15.25 -20.64 0.71
N ARG A 264 15.69 -21.41 -0.28
CA ARG A 264 16.39 -20.96 -1.48
C ARG A 264 16.04 -21.83 -2.67
N LEU A 265 16.38 -21.39 -3.87
CA LEU A 265 16.33 -22.23 -5.06
C LEU A 265 17.65 -23.00 -5.19
N CYS A 266 17.56 -24.32 -5.27
CA CYS A 266 18.70 -25.16 -5.65
C CYS A 266 18.96 -25.08 -7.15
N PRO A 267 20.21 -25.29 -7.60
CA PRO A 267 20.48 -25.58 -9.01
C PRO A 267 19.61 -26.74 -9.48
N MET A 268 18.94 -26.59 -10.62
CA MET A 268 18.28 -27.73 -11.26
C MET A 268 19.37 -28.69 -11.78
N PRO A 269 19.16 -30.01 -11.68
CA PRO A 269 20.07 -31.00 -12.25
C PRO A 269 20.23 -30.86 -13.77
#